data_AF-A0A6L7TJV2-F1
#
_entry.id   AF-A0A6L7TJV2-F1
#
_cell.length_a   1.000
_cell.length_b   1.000
_cell.length_c   1.000
_cell.angle_alpha   90.00
_cell.angle_beta   90.00
_cell.angle_gamma   90.00
#
_symmetry.space_group_name_H-M   'P 1'
#
loop_
_entity.id
_entity.type
_entity.pdbx_description
1 polymer ?
#
loop_
_entity_poly.entity_id
_entity_poly.type
_entity_poly.pdbx_seq_one_letter_code
_entity_poly.pdbx_strand_id
1 'polypeptide(L)'
;MDRPETTIVPGELYLAGEPGTPPGERVYLNLLVAFDADLKAYRDSNAYTIPGPGKPLDSVLEITPAATDDNDTGRKRLWHAGLGIPEYWRFDEKGNDHDAKLSGDRLVEGRYEPAAIEEPEDGVLRGHSEVPSLHVP
;
A
#
# COMPACT_ATOMS: atom_id res chain seq x y z
N MET A 1 7.38 25.41 -3.93
CA MET A 1 6.55 24.19 -4.06
C MET A 1 5.83 24.05 -2.75
N ASP A 2 4.50 24.20 -2.77
CA ASP A 2 3.68 23.86 -1.60
C ASP A 2 3.92 22.39 -1.26
N ARG A 3 4.15 22.10 0.01
CA ARG A 3 4.23 20.73 0.51
C ARG A 3 2.80 20.20 0.60
N PRO A 4 2.49 19.02 0.05
CA PRO A 4 1.15 18.44 0.17
C PRO A 4 0.78 18.29 1.65
N GLU A 5 -0.50 18.47 1.98
CA GLU A 5 -0.96 18.35 3.35
C GLU A 5 -0.94 16.85 3.73
N THR A 6 -0.03 16.47 4.63
CA THR A 6 0.13 15.08 5.06
C THR A 6 -1.15 14.57 5.69
N THR A 7 -1.88 13.75 4.95
CA THR A 7 -3.06 13.03 5.43
C THR A 7 -2.70 11.55 5.53
N ILE A 8 -2.61 11.05 6.76
CA ILE A 8 -2.45 9.62 7.02
C ILE A 8 -3.82 9.09 7.43
N VAL A 9 -4.31 8.10 6.70
CA VAL A 9 -5.57 7.43 6.99
C VAL A 9 -5.23 6.05 7.56
N PRO A 10 -5.61 5.72 8.81
CA PRO A 10 -5.34 4.40 9.35
C PRO A 10 -6.06 3.33 8.52
N GLY A 11 -5.30 2.30 8.12
CA GLY A 11 -5.78 1.22 7.26
C GLY A 11 -6.61 0.22 8.06
N GLU A 12 -7.92 0.41 8.09
CA GLU A 12 -8.84 -0.64 8.56
C GLU A 12 -9.87 -1.05 7.50
N LEU A 13 -10.17 -0.19 6.51
CA LEU A 13 -11.16 -0.52 5.48
C LEU A 13 -10.92 0.26 4.19
N TYR A 14 -10.67 -0.49 3.11
CA TYR A 14 -10.59 0.01 1.75
C TYR A 14 -11.65 -0.69 0.87
N LEU A 15 -12.30 0.07 -0.01
CA LEU A 15 -13.28 -0.42 -0.98
C LEU A 15 -12.72 -0.28 -2.40
N ALA A 16 -12.54 -1.42 -3.05
CA ALA A 16 -12.21 -1.53 -4.46
C ALA A 16 -13.50 -1.69 -5.28
N GLY A 17 -13.65 -1.00 -6.41
CA GLY A 17 -14.69 -1.41 -7.37
C GLY A 17 -14.59 -0.79 -8.75
N GLU A 18 -14.04 -1.48 -9.74
CA GLU A 18 -14.06 -1.00 -11.12
C GLU A 18 -15.50 -0.71 -11.61
N PRO A 19 -15.67 0.17 -12.63
CA PRO A 19 -16.93 0.24 -13.37
C PRO A 19 -17.28 -1.13 -13.97
N GLY A 20 -18.27 -1.82 -13.36
CA GLY A 20 -18.71 -3.16 -13.77
C GLY A 20 -18.46 -4.25 -12.73
N THR A 21 -17.70 -3.99 -11.67
CA THR A 21 -17.58 -4.90 -10.52
C THR A 21 -18.80 -4.74 -9.60
N PRO A 22 -19.40 -5.83 -9.10
CA PRO A 22 -20.45 -5.74 -8.10
C PRO A 22 -19.97 -4.91 -6.89
N PRO A 23 -20.81 -4.04 -6.31
CA PRO A 23 -20.42 -3.28 -5.14
C PRO A 23 -20.00 -4.22 -4.00
N GLY A 24 -18.81 -4.02 -3.42
CA GLY A 24 -18.52 -4.52 -2.07
C GLY A 24 -17.34 -5.46 -1.87
N GLU A 25 -16.35 -5.55 -2.77
CA GLU A 25 -15.09 -6.21 -2.40
C GLU A 25 -14.29 -5.29 -1.47
N ARG A 26 -14.42 -5.55 -0.17
CA ARG A 26 -13.66 -4.91 0.90
C ARG A 26 -12.27 -5.51 0.90
N VAL A 27 -11.26 -4.68 0.68
CA VAL A 27 -9.87 -5.06 0.89
C VAL A 27 -9.43 -4.47 2.23
N TYR A 28 -8.91 -5.33 3.08
CA TYR A 28 -8.35 -4.94 4.37
C TYR A 28 -6.84 -4.83 4.20
N LEU A 29 -6.32 -3.62 4.32
CA LEU A 29 -4.90 -3.29 4.18
C LEU A 29 -4.40 -2.79 5.53
N ASN A 30 -3.22 -3.23 5.96
CA ASN A 30 -2.70 -2.92 7.30
C ASN A 30 -2.35 -1.44 7.47
N LEU A 31 -1.76 -0.83 6.44
CA LEU A 31 -1.45 0.59 6.43
C LEU A 31 -1.63 1.17 5.03
N LEU A 32 -2.29 2.32 4.99
CA LEU A 32 -2.60 3.08 3.79
C LEU A 32 -2.02 4.49 3.92
N VAL A 33 -1.35 4.97 2.87
CA VAL A 33 -0.90 6.36 2.79
C VAL A 33 -1.56 7.01 1.58
N ALA A 34 -2.28 8.11 1.81
CA ALA A 34 -2.97 8.88 0.78
C ALA A 34 -2.86 10.38 1.07
N PHE A 35 -1.96 11.06 0.37
CA PHE A 35 -1.79 12.51 0.42
C PHE A 35 -2.93 13.23 -0.30
N ASP A 36 -3.27 14.44 0.17
CA ASP A 36 -4.29 15.30 -0.44
C ASP A 36 -5.65 14.60 -0.65
N ALA A 37 -6.01 13.67 0.24
CA ALA A 37 -7.26 12.92 0.17
C ALA A 37 -8.46 13.76 0.66
N ASP A 38 -9.65 13.49 0.10
CA ASP A 38 -10.91 14.06 0.61
C ASP A 38 -11.29 13.42 1.96
N LEU A 39 -10.85 14.08 3.04
CA LEU A 39 -11.12 13.68 4.41
C LEU A 39 -12.62 13.67 4.76
N LYS A 40 -13.42 14.54 4.13
CA LYS A 40 -14.85 14.56 4.38
C LYS A 40 -15.49 13.32 3.78
N ALA A 41 -15.17 13.01 2.52
CA ALA A 41 -15.65 11.80 1.88
C ALA A 41 -15.27 10.52 2.64
N TYR A 42 -14.00 10.43 3.10
CA TYR A 42 -13.54 9.31 3.93
C TYR A 42 -14.35 9.18 5.23
N ARG A 43 -14.60 10.29 5.94
CA ARG A 43 -15.38 10.29 7.20
C ARG A 43 -16.84 9.90 6.98
N ASP A 44 -17.43 10.33 5.87
CA ASP A 44 -18.82 10.03 5.55
C ASP A 44 -19.01 8.56 5.14
N SER A 45 -18.02 7.95 4.46
CA SER A 45 -18.07 6.55 4.02
C SER A 45 -17.55 5.56 5.07
N ASN A 46 -16.75 6.03 6.04
CA ASN A 46 -15.96 5.20 6.94
C ASN A 46 -15.06 4.18 6.19
N ALA A 47 -14.61 4.54 4.99
CA ALA A 47 -13.77 3.70 4.12
C ALA A 47 -13.06 4.55 3.05
N TYR A 48 -11.82 4.19 2.70
CA TYR A 48 -11.19 4.76 1.51
C TYR A 48 -11.71 4.03 0.26
N THR A 49 -12.24 4.76 -0.74
CA THR A 49 -12.94 4.14 -1.89
C THR A 49 -12.30 4.55 -3.21
N ILE A 50 -11.97 3.56 -4.06
CA ILE A 50 -11.46 3.76 -5.42
C ILE A 50 -12.15 2.77 -6.39
N PRO A 51 -12.63 3.22 -7.56
CA PRO A 51 -12.76 4.60 -8.02
C PRO A 51 -13.87 5.33 -7.22
N GLY A 52 -13.63 6.61 -6.91
CA GLY A 52 -14.52 7.41 -6.08
C GLY A 52 -13.93 8.80 -5.83
N PRO A 53 -14.34 9.51 -4.76
CA PRO A 53 -13.65 10.75 -4.34
C PRO A 53 -12.21 10.49 -3.87
N GLY A 54 -11.82 9.23 -3.64
CA GLY A 54 -10.44 8.86 -3.38
C GLY A 54 -9.59 8.85 -4.66
N LYS A 55 -8.41 9.46 -4.59
CA LYS A 55 -7.33 9.27 -5.56
C LYS A 55 -6.65 7.90 -5.33
N PRO A 56 -5.82 7.39 -6.26
CA PRO A 56 -4.92 6.27 -5.97
C PRO A 56 -4.16 6.47 -4.64
N LEU A 57 -4.02 5.38 -3.87
CA LEU A 57 -3.15 5.36 -2.70
C LEU A 57 -1.72 5.66 -3.14
N ASP A 58 -0.98 6.41 -2.33
CA ASP A 58 0.42 6.72 -2.63
C ASP A 58 1.34 5.59 -2.18
N SER A 59 1.00 4.90 -1.08
CA SER A 59 1.74 3.73 -0.60
C SER A 59 0.85 2.79 0.21
N VAL A 60 1.15 1.50 0.13
CA VAL A 60 0.54 0.44 0.94
C VAL A 60 1.64 -0.32 1.67
N LEU A 61 1.43 -0.62 2.95
CA LEU A 61 2.21 -1.60 3.70
C LEU A 61 1.28 -2.71 4.19
N GLU A 62 1.63 -3.94 3.83
CA GLU A 62 1.01 -5.15 4.38
C GLU A 62 1.96 -5.84 5.36
N ILE A 63 1.42 -6.18 6.53
CA ILE A 63 2.08 -6.97 7.57
C ILE A 63 1.32 -8.28 7.64
N THR A 64 1.97 -9.38 7.28
CA THR A 64 1.33 -10.71 7.31
C THR A 64 1.87 -11.51 8.50
N PRO A 65 1.06 -11.80 9.53
CA PRO A 65 1.54 -12.47 10.73
C PRO A 65 1.69 -14.00 10.57
N ALA A 66 1.11 -14.61 9.52
CA ALA A 66 1.30 -16.01 9.14
C ALA A 66 0.58 -16.35 7.82
N ALA A 67 1.29 -17.03 6.90
CA ALA A 67 0.81 -17.93 5.84
C ALA A 67 -0.67 -17.80 5.46
N THR A 68 -1.02 -16.64 4.91
CA THR A 68 -2.24 -16.54 4.11
C THR A 68 -1.90 -16.97 2.70
N ASP A 69 -2.27 -18.21 2.37
CA ASP A 69 -2.11 -18.85 1.06
C ASP A 69 -2.35 -17.88 -0.11
N ASP A 70 -1.37 -17.86 -1.02
CA ASP A 70 -1.46 -17.60 -2.46
C ASP A 70 -1.99 -16.24 -2.96
N ASN A 71 -2.23 -15.25 -2.09
CA ASN A 71 -2.84 -13.97 -2.50
C ASN A 71 -1.90 -12.75 -2.56
N ASP A 72 -0.81 -12.74 -1.79
CA ASP A 72 -0.01 -11.52 -1.58
C ASP A 72 1.09 -11.29 -2.63
N THR A 73 1.53 -12.33 -3.34
CA THR A 73 2.66 -12.24 -4.28
C THR A 73 2.23 -12.02 -5.73
N GLY A 74 1.08 -12.56 -6.15
CA GLY A 74 0.57 -12.46 -7.51
C GLY A 74 -0.62 -11.52 -7.67
N ARG A 75 -1.77 -11.92 -7.12
CA ARG A 75 -3.06 -11.25 -7.38
C ARG A 75 -3.12 -9.84 -6.81
N LYS A 76 -2.75 -9.66 -5.54
CA LYS A 76 -2.73 -8.32 -4.91
C LYS A 76 -1.72 -7.40 -5.57
N ARG A 77 -0.53 -7.91 -5.91
CA ARG A 77 0.51 -7.14 -6.62
C ARG A 77 0.01 -6.62 -7.96
N LEU A 78 -0.65 -7.45 -8.77
CA LEU A 78 -1.25 -7.01 -10.04
C LEU A 78 -2.39 -6.01 -9.82
N TRP A 79 -3.22 -6.25 -8.81
CA TRP A 79 -4.34 -5.37 -8.49
C TRP A 79 -3.87 -3.98 -8.03
N HIS A 80 -2.92 -3.89 -7.11
CA HIS A 80 -2.32 -2.62 -6.67
C HIS A 80 -1.65 -1.87 -7.84
N ALA A 81 -0.99 -2.59 -8.77
CA ALA A 81 -0.42 -1.99 -9.97
C ALA A 81 -1.50 -1.43 -10.90
N GLY A 82 -2.60 -2.17 -11.08
CA GLY A 82 -3.76 -1.72 -11.86
C GLY A 82 -4.43 -0.47 -11.30
N LEU A 83 -4.35 -0.26 -9.98
CA LEU A 83 -4.80 0.96 -9.31
C LEU A 83 -3.81 2.12 -9.40
N GLY A 84 -2.60 1.90 -9.93
CA GLY A 84 -1.60 2.94 -10.06
C GLY A 84 -0.89 3.31 -8.76
N ILE A 85 -0.87 2.41 -7.76
CA ILE A 85 -0.25 2.68 -6.45
C ILE A 85 1.28 2.70 -6.61
N PRO A 86 1.97 3.83 -6.33
CA PRO A 86 3.39 3.98 -6.59
C PRO A 86 4.29 3.00 -5.83
N GLU A 87 3.97 2.70 -4.57
CA GLU A 87 4.77 1.81 -3.73
C GLU A 87 3.94 0.78 -2.98
N TYR A 88 4.42 -0.46 -2.95
CA TYR A 88 3.80 -1.57 -2.24
C TYR A 88 4.84 -2.33 -1.41
N TRP A 89 4.70 -2.23 -0.09
CA TRP A 89 5.59 -2.82 0.91
C TRP A 89 4.93 -4.01 1.59
N ARG A 90 5.72 -5.05 1.86
CA ARG A 90 5.28 -6.27 2.54
C ARG A 90 6.29 -6.66 3.60
N PHE A 91 5.80 -6.97 4.79
CA PHE A 91 6.60 -7.46 5.90
C PHE A 91 6.01 -8.75 6.46
N ASP A 92 6.86 -9.75 6.64
CA ASP A 92 6.58 -11.03 7.27
C ASP A 92 7.77 -11.38 8.16
N GLU A 93 7.56 -11.53 9.46
CA GLU A 93 8.66 -11.83 10.40
C GLU A 93 9.41 -13.12 10.05
N LYS A 94 8.70 -14.12 9.50
CA LYS A 94 9.25 -15.43 9.15
C LYS A 94 9.73 -15.49 7.70
N GLY A 95 9.18 -14.67 6.83
CA GLY A 95 9.48 -14.62 5.39
C GLY A 95 8.95 -15.83 4.61
N ASN A 96 7.89 -16.46 5.09
CA ASN A 96 7.27 -17.61 4.46
C ASN A 96 6.31 -17.22 3.33
N ASP A 97 5.74 -16.01 3.37
CA ASP A 97 4.60 -15.66 2.52
C ASP A 97 5.03 -15.07 1.17
N HIS A 98 6.25 -14.54 1.10
CA HIS A 98 6.79 -13.91 -0.11
C HIS A 98 8.31 -14.10 -0.24
N ASP A 99 8.85 -15.19 0.31
CA ASP A 99 10.26 -15.61 0.26
C ASP A 99 11.28 -14.59 0.81
N ALA A 100 10.81 -13.58 1.55
CA ALA A 100 11.62 -12.56 2.19
C ALA A 100 10.91 -12.03 3.44
N LYS A 101 11.66 -11.50 4.40
CA LYS A 101 11.06 -10.87 5.59
C LYS A 101 10.54 -9.46 5.34
N LEU A 102 11.17 -8.77 4.40
CA LEU A 102 10.81 -7.44 3.95
C LEU A 102 10.94 -7.41 2.43
N SER A 103 9.92 -6.88 1.77
CA SER A 103 9.93 -6.63 0.33
C SER A 103 9.25 -5.30 0.03
N GLY A 104 9.74 -4.64 -1.01
CA GLY A 104 9.13 -3.45 -1.58
C GLY A 104 9.05 -3.58 -3.09
N ASP A 105 8.05 -2.96 -3.68
CA ASP A 105 7.93 -2.77 -5.12
C ASP A 105 7.64 -1.30 -5.44
N ARG A 106 8.19 -0.82 -6.56
CA ARG A 106 7.91 0.50 -7.14
C ARG A 106 7.23 0.35 -8.48
N LEU A 107 6.19 1.14 -8.72
CA LEU A 107 5.45 1.11 -9.96
C LEU A 107 6.21 1.89 -11.05
N VAL A 108 6.72 1.18 -12.06
CA VAL A 108 7.42 1.72 -13.21
C VAL A 108 6.65 1.32 -14.46
N GLU A 109 6.15 2.29 -15.22
CA GLU A 109 5.38 2.08 -16.46
C GLU A 109 4.23 1.06 -16.31
N GLY A 110 3.52 1.11 -15.18
CA GLY A 110 2.37 0.23 -14.89
C GLY A 110 2.75 -1.18 -14.44
N ARG A 111 4.02 -1.44 -14.16
CA ARG A 111 4.50 -2.71 -13.63
C ARG A 111 5.31 -2.48 -12.37
N TYR A 112 5.14 -3.36 -11.39
CA TYR A 112 5.97 -3.31 -10.21
C TYR A 112 7.37 -3.87 -10.49
N GLU A 113 8.37 -3.12 -10.08
CA GLU A 113 9.78 -3.52 -10.03
C GLU A 113 10.24 -3.60 -8.56
N PRO A 114 11.06 -4.60 -8.17
CA PRO A 114 11.51 -4.72 -6.79
C PRO A 114 12.31 -3.49 -6.32
N ALA A 115 12.00 -3.01 -5.12
CA ALA A 115 12.79 -2.00 -4.42
C ALA A 115 14.00 -2.66 -3.74
N ALA A 116 15.11 -1.91 -3.64
CA ALA A 116 16.29 -2.38 -2.92
C ALA A 116 16.01 -2.50 -1.41
N ILE A 117 16.43 -3.63 -0.82
CA ILE A 117 16.42 -3.87 0.61
C ILE A 117 17.86 -3.89 1.10
N GLU A 118 18.17 -3.06 2.10
CA GLU A 118 19.45 -3.05 2.78
C GLU A 118 19.44 -4.05 3.94
N GLU A 119 20.52 -4.81 4.07
CA GLU A 119 20.79 -5.70 5.19
C GLU A 119 22.13 -5.29 5.83
N PRO A 120 22.11 -4.32 6.77
CA PRO A 120 23.30 -3.88 7.49
C PRO A 120 23.80 -4.95 8.47
N GLU A 121 25.01 -4.75 9.02
CA GLU A 121 25.65 -5.68 9.96
C GLU A 121 24.85 -5.94 11.25
N ASP A 122 23.92 -5.04 11.60
CA ASP A 122 23.02 -5.20 12.75
C ASP A 122 21.87 -6.18 12.50
N GLY A 123 21.73 -6.69 11.28
CA GLY A 123 20.70 -7.65 10.88
C GLY A 123 19.30 -7.04 10.76
N VAL A 124 19.17 -5.71 10.79
CA VAL A 124 17.88 -5.01 10.67
C VAL A 124 17.64 -4.65 9.21
N LEU A 125 16.69 -5.34 8.57
CA LEU A 125 16.30 -5.05 7.18
C LEU A 125 15.70 -3.65 7.03
N ARG A 126 16.10 -2.92 5.99
CA ARG A 126 15.63 -1.57 5.71
C ARG A 126 15.22 -1.43 4.25
N GLY A 127 14.06 -0.84 4.02
CA GLY A 127 13.60 -0.42 2.70
C GLY A 127 13.47 1.09 2.64
N HIS A 128 13.94 1.70 1.55
CA HIS A 128 13.77 3.14 1.33
C HIS A 128 12.52 3.42 0.51
N SER A 129 11.61 4.18 1.11
CA SER A 129 10.35 4.63 0.52
C SER A 129 10.50 6.09 0.08
N GLU A 130 10.22 6.37 -1.19
CA GLU A 130 10.31 7.70 -1.80
C GLU A 130 9.00 8.50 -1.60
N VAL A 131 7.90 7.81 -1.29
CA VAL A 131 6.55 8.38 -1.15
C VAL A 131 6.32 9.09 0.20
N PRO A 132 6.37 8.43 1.37
CA PRO A 132 6.21 9.04 2.67
C PRO A 132 7.50 9.77 3.03
N SER A 133 7.68 10.94 2.43
CA SER A 133 8.65 11.94 2.90
C SER A 133 8.16 12.54 4.23
N LEU A 134 8.04 11.70 5.27
CA LEU A 134 7.63 12.07 6.62
C LEU A 134 8.72 12.93 7.27
N HIS A 135 8.63 14.24 7.03
CA HIS A 135 9.49 15.22 7.68
C HIS A 135 8.84 15.63 9.00
N VAL A 136 9.51 15.35 10.11
CA VAL A 136 9.21 15.97 11.41
C VAL A 136 10.16 17.16 11.55
N PRO A 137 9.65 18.41 11.71
CA PRO A 137 10.50 19.59 11.87
C PRO A 137 11.34 19.55 13.16
#